data_AF-E2PXP3-F1
#
_entry.id   AF-E2PXP3-F1
#
_cell.length_a   1.000
_cell.length_b   1.000
_cell.length_c   1.000
_cell.angle_alpha   90.00
_cell.angle_beta   90.00
_cell.angle_gamma   90.00
#
_symmetry.space_group_name_H-M   'P 1'
#
loop_
_entity.id
_entity.type
_entity.pdbx_description
1 polymer ?
#
loop_
_entity_poly.entity_id
_entity_poly.type
_entity_poly.pdbx_seq_one_letter_code
_entity_poly.pdbx_strand_id
1 'polypeptide(L)'
;MVRGQAAADWERWRARNPDARPWIRTSLWQIPVGWFALFADTEREYEPPGPGAAVLRYRTPMVEARRRVARTLRTLREAEHTGPLGEGLL
;
A
#
# COMPACT_ATOMS: atom_id res chain seq x y z
N MET A 1 -6.27 2.40 20.08
CA MET A 1 -7.54 3.14 20.25
C MET A 1 -8.19 3.54 18.92
N VAL A 2 -7.49 4.19 17.98
CA VAL A 2 -8.11 4.73 16.75
C VAL A 2 -8.61 3.66 15.75
N ARG A 3 -7.89 2.54 15.57
CA ARG A 3 -8.27 1.49 14.58
C ARG A 3 -9.56 0.75 14.96
N GLY A 4 -9.71 0.39 16.23
CA GLY A 4 -10.93 -0.28 16.72
C GLY A 4 -12.15 0.62 16.60
N GLN A 5 -11.98 1.91 16.91
CA GLN A 5 -13.01 2.91 16.70
C GLN A 5 -13.36 3.06 15.21
N ALA A 6 -12.35 3.19 14.34
CA ALA A 6 -12.56 3.28 12.89
C ALA A 6 -13.26 2.04 12.30
N ALA A 7 -12.93 0.84 12.77
CA ALA A 7 -13.59 -0.39 12.37
C ALA A 7 -15.06 -0.41 12.82
N ALA A 8 -15.34 -0.01 14.06
CA ALA A 8 -16.71 0.07 14.58
C ALA A 8 -17.55 1.15 13.87
N ASP A 9 -16.95 2.30 13.57
CA ASP A 9 -17.56 3.37 12.77
C ASP A 9 -17.86 2.92 11.35
N TRP A 10 -16.94 2.17 10.75
CA TRP A 10 -17.10 1.58 9.43
C TRP A 10 -18.28 0.59 9.40
N GLU A 11 -18.38 -0.33 10.36
CA GLU A 11 -19.51 -1.28 10.40
C GLU A 11 -20.85 -0.58 10.63
N ARG A 12 -20.90 0.44 11.51
CA ARG A 12 -22.09 1.28 11.70
C ARG A 12 -22.47 2.06 10.45
N TRP A 13 -21.50 2.53 9.68
CA TRP A 13 -21.74 3.22 8.42
C TRP A 13 -22.24 2.25 7.35
N ARG A 14 -21.61 1.07 7.21
CA ARG A 14 -22.00 0.03 6.24
C ARG A 14 -23.44 -0.44 6.47
N ALA A 15 -23.84 -0.67 7.72
CA ALA A 15 -25.21 -1.07 8.05
C ALA A 15 -26.27 -0.05 7.61
N ARG A 16 -25.90 1.25 7.56
CA ARG A 16 -26.78 2.34 7.09
C ARG A 16 -26.67 2.61 5.59
N ASN A 17 -25.70 2.01 4.89
CA ASN A 17 -25.39 2.29 3.49
C ASN A 17 -25.09 0.98 2.74
N PRO A 18 -26.08 0.07 2.60
CA PRO A 18 -25.87 -1.27 2.04
C PRO A 18 -25.43 -1.25 0.58
N ASP A 19 -25.88 -0.27 -0.20
CA ASP A 19 -25.56 -0.14 -1.63
C ASP A 19 -24.35 0.75 -1.91
N ALA A 20 -23.79 1.40 -0.88
CA ALA A 20 -22.66 2.30 -1.07
C ALA A 20 -21.36 1.52 -1.29
N ARG A 21 -20.65 1.84 -2.38
CA ARG A 21 -19.31 1.33 -2.67
C ARG A 21 -18.25 2.33 -2.22
N PRO A 22 -17.48 2.06 -1.16
CA PRO A 22 -16.40 2.93 -0.74
C PRO A 22 -15.21 2.75 -1.68
N TRP A 23 -14.88 3.82 -2.40
CA TRP A 23 -13.79 3.82 -3.37
C TRP A 23 -12.41 3.93 -2.73
N ILE A 24 -12.32 4.53 -1.54
CA ILE A 24 -11.06 4.73 -0.83
C ILE A 24 -11.27 4.38 0.64
N ARG A 25 -10.71 3.24 1.06
CA ARG A 25 -10.80 2.70 2.43
C ARG A 25 -9.61 3.11 3.32
N THR A 26 -8.74 3.98 2.79
CA THR A 26 -7.47 4.42 3.36
C THR A 26 -7.44 5.95 3.43
N SER A 27 -6.54 6.53 4.22
CA SER A 27 -6.31 7.99 4.12
C SER A 27 -5.88 8.35 2.70
N LEU A 28 -6.32 9.51 2.20
CA LEU A 28 -5.87 10.04 0.90
C LEU A 28 -4.34 10.21 0.82
N TRP A 29 -3.69 10.29 1.98
CA TRP A 29 -2.24 10.44 2.12
C TRP A 29 -1.55 9.15 2.57
N GLN A 30 -2.27 8.03 2.69
CA GLN A 30 -1.68 6.75 3.03
C GLN A 30 -1.01 6.14 1.80
N ILE A 31 0.30 5.93 1.87
CA ILE A 31 1.04 5.14 0.89
C ILE A 31 1.14 3.70 1.41
N PRO A 32 0.56 2.69 0.73
CA PRO A 32 0.64 1.31 1.17
C PRO A 32 2.10 0.84 1.21
N VAL A 33 2.48 0.16 2.29
CA VAL A 33 3.85 -0.35 2.47
C VAL A 33 4.25 -1.29 1.32
N GLY A 34 3.28 -2.02 0.75
CA GLY A 34 3.51 -2.85 -0.44
C GLY A 34 4.01 -2.12 -1.67
N TRP A 35 3.77 -0.82 -1.81
CA TRP A 35 4.31 -0.06 -2.92
C TRP A 35 5.84 0.02 -2.89
N PHE A 36 6.42 0.03 -1.70
CA PHE A 36 7.88 0.07 -1.53
C PHE A 36 8.56 -1.29 -1.66
N ALA A 37 7.80 -2.40 -1.55
CA ALA A 37 8.34 -3.74 -1.72
C ALA A 37 8.55 -4.12 -3.20
N LEU A 38 7.87 -3.45 -4.12
CA LEU A 38 7.86 -3.82 -5.54
C LEU A 38 9.11 -3.33 -6.28
N PHE A 39 9.66 -2.19 -5.90
CA PHE A 39 10.66 -1.46 -6.68
C PHE A 39 12.00 -1.37 -5.95
N ALA A 40 13.09 -1.42 -6.71
CA ALA A 40 14.40 -1.04 -6.23
C ALA A 40 14.59 0.47 -6.36
N ASP A 41 15.51 1.04 -5.57
CA ASP A 41 15.81 2.47 -5.65
C ASP A 41 16.29 2.89 -7.04
N THR A 42 17.06 2.02 -7.71
CA THR A 42 17.55 2.23 -9.07
C THR A 42 16.46 2.24 -10.14
N GLU A 43 15.24 1.80 -9.82
CA GLU A 43 14.09 1.80 -10.73
C GLU A 43 13.20 3.04 -10.56
N ARG A 44 13.60 3.96 -9.69
CA ARG A 44 12.93 5.23 -9.45
C ARG A 44 13.43 6.26 -10.46
N GLU A 45 12.60 6.57 -11.43
CA GLU A 45 12.90 7.59 -12.44
C GLU A 45 12.21 8.90 -12.07
N TYR A 46 13.01 9.92 -11.74
CA TYR A 46 12.52 11.27 -11.54
C TYR A 46 12.76 12.12 -12.79
N GLU A 47 11.70 12.71 -13.29
CA GLU A 47 11.73 13.70 -14.36
C GLU A 47 11.41 15.07 -13.76
N PRO A 48 12.38 16.00 -13.71
CA PRO A 48 12.14 17.33 -13.17
C PRO A 48 11.12 18.10 -14.04
N PRO A 49 10.39 19.06 -13.44
CA PRO A 49 9.40 19.82 -14.18
C PRO A 49 10.08 20.65 -15.28
N GLY A 50 9.67 20.42 -16.52
CA GLY A 50 9.96 21.28 -17.67
C GLY A 50 8.77 22.21 -17.93
N PRO A 51 8.22 22.25 -19.16
CA PRO A 51 6.95 22.93 -19.44
C PRO A 51 5.71 22.29 -18.76
N GLY A 52 5.85 21.08 -18.22
CA GLY A 52 4.79 20.31 -17.57
C GLY A 52 5.06 20.03 -16.08
N ALA A 53 4.20 19.22 -15.47
CA ALA A 53 4.38 18.80 -14.08
C ALA A 53 5.58 17.84 -13.92
N ALA A 54 6.20 17.86 -12.74
CA ALA A 54 7.21 16.88 -12.36
C ALA A 54 6.61 15.46 -12.39
N VAL A 55 7.37 14.49 -12.88
CA VAL A 55 6.91 13.10 -12.97
C VAL A 55 7.83 12.19 -12.18
N LEU A 56 7.21 11.25 -11.46
CA LEU A 56 7.92 10.19 -10.76
C LEU A 56 7.38 8.84 -11.25
N ARG A 57 8.26 8.02 -11.84
CA ARG A 57 7.90 6.70 -12.38
C ARG A 57 8.58 5.60 -11.57
N TYR A 58 7.81 4.55 -11.33
CA TYR A 58 8.27 3.30 -10.71
C TYR A 58 7.92 2.17 -11.66
N ARG A 59 8.95 1.59 -12.29
CA ARG A 59 8.76 0.53 -13.30
C ARG A 59 9.70 -0.63 -13.00
N THR A 60 9.17 -1.84 -13.00
CA THR A 60 9.97 -3.05 -12.86
C THR A 60 9.34 -4.18 -13.69
N PRO A 61 10.13 -5.12 -14.23
CA PRO A 61 9.57 -6.33 -14.82
C PRO A 61 8.70 -7.08 -13.80
N MET A 62 7.56 -7.61 -14.25
CA MET A 62 6.60 -8.28 -13.36
C MET A 62 7.22 -9.47 -12.61
N VAL A 63 8.22 -10.14 -13.20
CA VAL A 63 8.98 -11.22 -12.54
C VAL A 63 9.78 -10.70 -11.34
N GLU A 64 10.38 -9.52 -11.43
CA GLU A 64 11.17 -8.92 -10.35
C GLU A 64 10.27 -8.39 -9.23
N ALA A 65 9.14 -7.76 -9.58
CA ALA A 65 8.11 -7.39 -8.62
C ALA A 65 7.66 -8.60 -7.77
N ARG A 66 7.30 -9.71 -8.41
CA ARG A 66 6.85 -10.94 -7.72
C ARG A 66 7.93 -11.53 -6.83
N ARG A 67 9.17 -11.60 -7.32
CA ARG A 67 10.32 -12.10 -6.55
C ARG A 67 10.56 -11.26 -5.30
N ARG A 68 10.47 -9.93 -5.41
CA ARG A 68 10.66 -9.03 -4.27
C ARG A 68 9.55 -9.16 -3.25
N VAL A 69 8.29 -9.17 -3.67
CA VAL A 69 7.15 -9.40 -2.77
C VAL A 69 7.30 -10.72 -2.02
N ALA A 70 7.66 -11.80 -2.71
CA ALA A 70 7.87 -13.10 -2.08
C ALA A 70 8.98 -13.06 -1.02
N ARG A 71 10.09 -12.36 -1.29
CA ARG A 71 11.17 -12.15 -0.32
C ARG A 71 10.73 -11.31 0.87
N THR A 72 10.08 -10.16 0.63
CA THR A 72 9.58 -9.28 1.68
C THR A 72 8.59 -10.01 2.59
N LEU A 73 7.63 -10.76 2.01
CA LEU A 73 6.69 -11.57 2.77
C LEU A 73 7.40 -12.65 3.60
N ARG A 74 8.47 -13.27 3.08
CA ARG A 74 9.27 -14.21 3.85
C ARG A 74 9.93 -13.52 5.05
N THR A 75 10.64 -12.43 4.82
CA THR A 75 11.31 -11.66 5.89
C THR A 75 10.35 -11.19 6.97
N LEU A 76 9.15 -10.72 6.59
CA LEU A 76 8.15 -10.25 7.55
C LEU A 76 7.50 -11.37 8.37
N ARG A 77 7.41 -12.58 7.82
CA ARG A 77 6.98 -13.77 8.57
C ARG A 77 8.05 -14.21 9.56
N GLU A 78 9.32 -14.10 9.20
CA GLU A 78 10.46 -14.49 10.05
C GLU A 78 10.71 -13.48 11.19
N ALA A 79 10.32 -12.21 11.01
CA ALA A 79 10.61 -11.15 11.98
C ALA A 79 9.78 -11.18 13.29
N GLU A 80 8.99 -12.22 13.56
CA GLU A 80 8.19 -12.50 14.78
C GLU A 80 7.32 -11.39 15.40
N HIS A 81 7.23 -10.21 14.78
CA HIS A 81 6.25 -9.16 15.09
C HIS A 81 5.50 -8.81 13.82
N THR A 82 4.82 -9.80 13.22
CA THR A 82 3.89 -9.54 12.12
C THR A 82 2.63 -8.86 12.67
N GLY A 83 2.81 -7.63 13.16
CA GLY A 83 1.74 -6.70 13.40
C GLY A 83 1.18 -6.16 12.07
N PRO A 84 0.55 -4.98 12.08
CA PRO A 84 -0.23 -4.42 10.96
C PRO A 84 0.48 -4.32 9.60
N LEU A 85 1.81 -4.44 9.56
CA LEU A 85 2.62 -4.35 8.34
C LEU A 85 2.50 -5.58 7.43
N GLY A 86 2.28 -6.77 7.99
CA GLY A 86 2.09 -7.99 7.20
C GLY A 86 0.72 -8.05 6.50
N GLU A 87 -0.33 -7.57 7.16
CA GLU A 87 -1.69 -7.47 6.60
C GLU A 87 -1.75 -6.52 5.40
N GLY A 88 -0.92 -5.49 5.36
CA GLY A 88 -0.89 -4.52 4.25
C GLY A 88 -0.23 -5.02 2.96
N LEU A 89 0.32 -6.24 2.96
CA LEU A 89 0.93 -6.91 1.80
C LEU A 89 0.13 -8.10 1.27
N LEU A 90 -0.91 -8.51 2.00
CA LEU A 90 -1.87 -9.55 1.61
C LEU A 90 -3.09 -8.91 0.93
#